data_AF-A0A853C2V5-F1
#
_entry.id   AF-A0A853C2V5-F1
#
_cell.length_a   1.000
_cell.length_b   1.000
_cell.length_c   1.000
_cell.angle_alpha   90.00
_cell.angle_beta   90.00
_cell.angle_gamma   90.00
#
_symmetry.space_group_name_H-M   'P 1'
#
loop_
_entity.id
_entity.type
_entity.pdbx_description
1 polymer ?
#
loop_
_entity_poly.entity_id
_entity_poly.type
_entity_poly.pdbx_seq_one_letter_code
_entity_poly.pdbx_strand_id
1 'polypeptide(L)'
;MALHDSLRELVAARGAAVVDDATELRGALDDFLGEDEATIGELNLLVDAVRLGGLDRLLTMLDNGAAPAAAVAEAGAALARDRGSDDSRRASWAVAALGFALGRVEAAVVERSLPTAAPVDPRPATPPPPPPRPPTPRPSPEPDPGPGTVGSAEAVPTAFDRERSVPASPPPVPSPPVRRRKRRSVVLLAVSFAVVLGLVGGIGLALWLERDTTTNANDPEDTPTASDPTTDSTKERLTAVPDGDILVAYIGDDERIDRVDADGGGVKRLTKGPQDHLPSISPDRTQVAYLVGAAGEPRILMMLDVATGQSEEVFDGEGPCANSVRPGWSLDGAWLALLCAGDEDEPAGIYLANPVNGAAYALMTDMPPLSGSPTWVDENTIVYTQTDETLWSLDIDLGNYRAERAPSQLTITDMPDARLSHPDWSEQAGKLLFVVHPDDTEFGELWVADKNLENAESIGEGYAHPVWSPSGDAVAFTMKDDDGVEVLATAPYVNGELGPATDVKPVPDGEVGIPVWGSR
;
A
#
# COMPACT_ATOMS: atom_id res chain seq x y z
N MET A 1 1.87 12.70 34.05
CA MET A 1 1.46 14.08 33.75
C MET A 1 0.38 13.99 32.67
N ALA A 2 -0.56 14.93 32.55
CA ALA A 2 -1.51 14.86 31.44
C ALA A 2 -0.80 15.31 30.15
N LEU A 3 -1.07 14.68 29.01
CA LEU A 3 -0.36 14.96 27.75
C LEU A 3 -0.39 16.45 27.33
N HIS A 4 -1.51 17.14 27.59
CA HIS A 4 -1.61 18.58 27.31
C HIS A 4 -0.73 19.46 28.22
N ASP A 5 -0.36 19.00 29.41
CA ASP A 5 0.64 19.68 30.23
C ASP A 5 2.05 19.45 29.66
N SER A 6 2.39 18.23 29.23
CA SER A 6 3.67 17.93 28.56
C SER A 6 3.83 18.76 27.26
N LEU A 7 2.75 18.93 26.48
CA LEU A 7 2.75 19.80 25.29
C LEU A 7 3.05 21.26 25.62
N ARG A 8 2.50 21.78 26.71
CA ARG A 8 2.78 23.16 27.15
C ARG A 8 4.24 23.31 27.58
N GLU A 9 4.81 22.30 28.24
CA GLU A 9 6.23 22.31 28.60
C GLU A 9 7.13 22.24 27.36
N LEU A 10 6.76 21.43 26.37
CA LEU A 10 7.44 21.37 25.08
C LEU A 10 7.46 22.75 24.39
N VAL A 11 6.30 23.39 24.26
CA VAL A 11 6.17 24.73 23.66
C VAL A 11 6.93 25.78 24.46
N ALA A 12 6.96 25.68 25.80
CA ALA A 12 7.74 26.56 26.63
C ALA A 12 9.27 26.37 26.45
N ALA A 13 9.70 25.14 26.15
CA ALA A 13 11.12 24.79 25.96
C ALA A 13 11.64 25.10 24.56
N ARG A 14 10.85 24.83 23.51
CA ARG A 14 11.23 24.97 22.09
C ARG A 14 10.73 26.27 21.46
N GLY A 15 9.73 26.93 22.05
CA GLY A 15 9.07 28.11 21.53
C GLY A 15 7.79 27.78 20.76
N ALA A 16 6.92 28.79 20.58
CA ALA A 16 5.63 28.62 19.91
C ALA A 16 5.74 28.20 18.43
N ALA A 17 6.85 28.50 17.77
CA ALA A 17 7.05 28.14 16.36
C ALA A 17 7.08 26.62 16.11
N VAL A 18 7.33 25.81 17.15
CA VAL A 18 7.36 24.35 17.04
C VAL A 18 6.03 23.74 16.59
N VAL A 19 4.90 24.46 16.75
CA VAL A 19 3.57 24.03 16.30
C VAL A 19 3.12 24.70 15.00
N ASP A 20 4.00 25.49 14.36
CA ASP A 20 3.71 26.11 13.06
C ASP A 20 4.01 25.13 11.90
N ASP A 21 4.87 24.14 12.13
CA ASP A 21 5.25 23.10 11.18
C ASP A 21 5.00 21.70 11.76
N ALA A 22 4.34 20.85 10.98
CA ALA A 22 3.93 19.52 11.44
C ALA A 22 5.11 18.55 11.60
N THR A 23 6.12 18.65 10.72
CA THR A 23 7.32 17.82 10.77
C THR A 23 8.21 18.20 11.95
N GLU A 24 8.39 19.50 12.19
CA GLU A 24 9.08 20.03 13.37
C GLU A 24 8.37 19.60 14.66
N LEU A 25 7.04 19.72 14.71
CA LEU A 25 6.25 19.26 15.85
C LEU A 25 6.44 17.75 16.10
N ARG A 26 6.37 16.92 15.05
CA ARG A 26 6.54 15.46 15.17
C ARG A 26 7.88 15.11 15.81
N GLY A 27 8.97 15.66 15.26
CA GLY A 27 10.31 15.41 15.79
C GLY A 27 10.47 15.92 17.22
N ALA A 28 9.89 17.07 17.54
CA ALA A 28 9.95 17.63 18.89
C ALA A 28 9.16 16.81 19.92
N LEU A 29 8.04 16.20 19.52
CA LEU A 29 7.25 15.30 20.37
C LEU A 29 8.01 14.00 20.66
N ASP A 30 8.63 13.40 19.65
CA ASP A 30 9.41 12.16 19.80
C ASP A 30 10.65 12.35 20.69
N ASP A 31 11.29 13.52 20.62
CA ASP A 31 12.43 13.87 21.47
C ASP A 31 12.05 14.15 22.93
N PHE A 32 10.83 14.66 23.16
CA PHE A 32 10.45 15.26 24.45
C PHE A 32 9.59 14.33 25.31
N LEU A 33 8.73 13.51 24.70
CA LEU A 33 7.80 12.64 25.43
C LEU A 33 8.47 11.30 25.76
N GLY A 34 8.21 10.79 26.96
CA GLY A 34 8.57 9.42 27.31
C GLY A 34 7.76 8.38 26.54
N GLU A 35 8.28 7.14 26.44
CA GLU A 35 7.72 6.02 25.64
C GLU A 35 6.23 5.71 25.91
N ASP A 36 5.70 6.03 27.10
CA ASP A 36 4.32 5.77 27.51
C ASP A 36 3.48 7.05 27.75
N GLU A 37 3.99 8.24 27.41
CA GLU A 37 3.29 9.51 27.70
C GLU A 37 2.16 9.83 26.71
N ALA A 38 2.25 9.32 25.49
CA ALA A 38 1.26 9.49 24.44
C ALA A 38 1.17 8.22 23.59
N THR A 39 -0.04 7.87 23.17
CA THR A 39 -0.22 6.84 22.15
C THR A 39 0.17 7.36 20.77
N ILE A 40 0.59 6.48 19.85
CA ILE A 40 0.89 6.85 18.46
C ILE A 40 -0.31 7.57 17.82
N GLY A 41 -1.54 7.11 18.07
CA GLY A 41 -2.74 7.77 17.58
C GLY A 41 -2.95 9.19 18.12
N GLU A 42 -2.56 9.47 19.37
CA GLU A 42 -2.60 10.83 19.93
C GLU A 42 -1.52 11.72 19.31
N LEU A 43 -0.32 11.19 19.08
CA LEU A 43 0.78 11.90 18.41
C LEU A 43 0.40 12.27 16.98
N ASN A 44 -0.09 11.30 16.20
CA ASN A 44 -0.54 11.52 14.82
C ASN A 44 -1.65 12.56 14.77
N LEU A 45 -2.61 12.48 15.69
CA LEU A 45 -3.72 13.44 15.73
C LEU A 45 -3.27 14.87 16.09
N LEU A 46 -2.29 15.04 16.97
CA LEU A 46 -1.70 16.34 17.29
C LEU A 46 -0.94 16.92 16.07
N VAL A 47 -0.18 16.08 15.38
CA VAL A 47 0.55 16.47 14.16
C VAL A 47 -0.42 16.83 13.04
N ASP A 48 -1.49 16.05 12.85
CA ASP A 48 -2.54 16.32 11.87
C ASP A 48 -3.28 17.62 12.14
N ALA A 49 -3.50 17.96 13.41
CA ALA A 49 -4.11 19.23 13.78
C ALA A 49 -3.28 20.44 13.30
N VAL A 50 -1.96 20.31 13.18
CA VAL A 50 -1.10 21.31 12.54
C VAL A 50 -1.09 21.14 11.02
N ARG A 51 -0.79 19.93 10.53
CA ARG A 51 -0.66 19.59 9.09
C ARG A 51 -1.87 20.00 8.26
N LEU A 52 -3.08 19.77 8.78
CA LEU A 52 -4.34 20.04 8.09
C LEU A 52 -4.95 21.40 8.46
N GLY A 53 -4.22 22.26 9.17
CA GLY A 53 -4.66 23.62 9.50
C GLY A 53 -5.76 23.70 10.57
N GLY A 54 -5.99 22.63 11.34
CA GLY A 54 -6.93 22.63 12.46
C GLY A 54 -6.57 23.65 13.54
N LEU A 55 -5.29 23.76 13.89
CA LEU A 55 -4.76 24.75 14.82
C LEU A 55 -4.88 26.18 14.26
N ASP A 56 -4.49 26.41 13.01
CA ASP A 56 -4.58 27.73 12.37
C ASP A 56 -6.03 28.24 12.32
N ARG A 57 -6.98 27.35 12.00
CA ARG A 57 -8.41 27.64 12.02
C ARG A 57 -8.89 28.04 13.42
N LEU A 58 -8.46 27.31 14.46
CA LEU A 58 -8.73 27.69 15.85
C LEU A 58 -8.20 29.10 16.16
N LEU A 59 -6.91 29.35 15.88
CA LEU A 59 -6.26 30.61 16.20
C LEU A 59 -6.93 31.78 15.50
N THR A 60 -7.27 31.62 14.22
CA THR A 60 -8.01 32.61 13.43
C THR A 60 -9.38 32.93 14.03
N MET A 61 -10.14 31.93 14.47
CA MET A 61 -11.44 32.16 15.13
C MET A 61 -11.27 32.91 16.46
N LEU A 62 -10.26 32.54 17.25
CA LEU A 62 -9.96 33.21 18.52
C LEU A 62 -9.54 34.67 18.31
N ASP A 63 -8.71 34.95 17.29
CA ASP A 63 -8.28 36.32 16.95
C ASP A 63 -9.46 37.19 16.49
N ASN A 64 -10.50 36.57 15.91
CA ASN A 64 -11.77 37.21 15.57
C ASN A 64 -12.76 37.30 16.75
N GLY A 65 -12.36 36.89 17.97
CA GLY A 65 -13.16 37.02 19.19
C GLY A 65 -14.17 35.91 19.44
N ALA A 66 -14.03 34.76 18.77
CA ALA A 66 -14.86 33.59 19.07
C ALA A 66 -14.62 33.06 20.49
N ALA A 67 -15.66 32.52 21.13
CA ALA A 67 -15.52 31.87 22.44
C ALA A 67 -14.67 30.59 22.31
N PRO A 68 -13.67 30.35 23.20
CA PRO A 68 -12.73 29.23 23.03
C PRO A 68 -13.38 27.86 22.86
N ALA A 69 -14.40 27.54 23.65
CA ALA A 69 -15.09 26.25 23.54
C ALA A 69 -15.82 26.06 22.20
N ALA A 70 -16.39 27.13 21.63
CA ALA A 70 -17.06 27.06 20.33
C ALA A 70 -16.05 26.99 19.19
N ALA A 71 -14.95 27.74 19.27
CA ALA A 71 -13.88 27.71 18.29
C ALA A 71 -13.20 26.34 18.23
N VAL A 72 -12.94 25.71 19.39
CA VAL A 72 -12.42 24.34 19.48
C VAL A 72 -13.36 23.33 18.84
N ALA A 73 -14.66 23.40 19.14
CA ALA A 73 -15.63 22.46 18.58
C ALA A 73 -15.74 22.58 17.04
N GLU A 74 -15.73 23.81 16.52
CA GLU A 74 -15.79 24.05 15.07
C GLU A 74 -14.50 23.60 14.37
N ALA A 75 -13.33 23.98 14.90
CA ALA A 75 -12.04 23.59 14.34
C ALA A 75 -11.82 22.07 14.42
N GLY A 76 -12.22 21.44 15.53
CA GLY A 76 -12.17 19.99 15.70
C GLY A 76 -13.11 19.24 14.77
N ALA A 77 -14.34 19.72 14.57
CA ALA A 77 -15.26 19.14 13.60
C ALA A 77 -14.75 19.28 12.15
N ALA A 78 -14.15 20.42 11.82
CA ALA A 78 -13.50 20.60 10.52
C ALA A 78 -12.30 19.66 10.37
N LEU A 79 -11.41 19.57 11.37
CA LEU A 79 -10.27 18.66 11.35
C LEU A 79 -10.71 17.20 11.20
N ALA A 80 -11.78 16.77 11.87
CA ALA A 80 -12.29 15.41 11.73
C ALA A 80 -12.74 15.11 10.29
N ARG A 81 -13.45 16.05 9.65
CA ARG A 81 -13.81 15.95 8.23
C ARG A 81 -12.59 15.93 7.32
N ASP A 82 -11.62 16.82 7.57
CA ASP A 82 -10.38 16.93 6.80
C ASP A 82 -9.54 15.64 6.93
N ARG A 83 -9.70 14.89 8.02
CA ARG A 83 -9.09 13.56 8.27
C ARG A 83 -9.94 12.36 7.81
N GLY A 84 -11.10 12.58 7.18
CA GLY A 84 -12.02 11.49 6.83
C GLY A 84 -12.56 10.69 8.04
N SER A 85 -12.54 11.27 9.24
CA SER A 85 -12.90 10.60 10.49
C SER A 85 -14.21 11.14 11.08
N ASP A 86 -15.05 10.26 11.61
CA ASP A 86 -16.25 10.66 12.37
C ASP A 86 -15.93 11.08 13.82
N ASP A 87 -14.68 10.95 14.29
CA ASP A 87 -14.30 11.27 15.67
C ASP A 87 -13.96 12.76 15.87
N SER A 88 -14.99 13.59 15.73
CA SER A 88 -14.95 15.03 16.01
C SER A 88 -14.52 15.36 17.45
N ARG A 89 -14.69 14.43 18.41
CA ARG A 89 -14.34 14.67 19.81
C ARG A 89 -12.84 14.55 20.03
N ARG A 90 -12.21 13.49 19.52
CA ARG A 90 -10.74 13.37 19.52
C ARG A 90 -10.09 14.52 18.78
N ALA A 91 -10.60 14.86 17.59
CA ALA A 91 -10.08 15.99 16.83
C ALA A 91 -10.20 17.32 17.59
N SER A 92 -11.34 17.56 18.27
CA SER A 92 -11.51 18.72 19.15
C SER A 92 -10.51 18.72 20.32
N TRP A 93 -10.21 17.55 20.89
CA TRP A 93 -9.20 17.45 21.95
C TRP A 93 -7.81 17.86 21.47
N ALA A 94 -7.36 17.38 20.31
CA ALA A 94 -6.03 17.71 19.81
C ALA A 94 -5.87 19.22 19.53
N VAL A 95 -6.87 19.81 18.88
CA VAL A 95 -6.93 21.26 18.64
C VAL A 95 -6.95 22.04 19.97
N ALA A 96 -7.72 21.58 20.96
CA ALA A 96 -7.75 22.20 22.29
C ALA A 96 -6.41 22.07 23.02
N ALA A 97 -5.74 20.93 22.93
CA ALA A 97 -4.47 20.65 23.59
C ALA A 97 -3.34 21.55 23.05
N LEU A 98 -3.25 21.70 21.73
CA LEU A 98 -2.31 22.64 21.09
C LEU A 98 -2.66 24.10 21.42
N GLY A 99 -3.94 24.46 21.38
CA GLY A 99 -4.41 25.79 21.80
C GLY A 99 -4.07 26.10 23.27
N PHE A 100 -4.12 25.10 24.14
CA PHE A 100 -3.72 25.22 25.55
C PHE A 100 -2.21 25.36 25.70
N ALA A 101 -1.42 24.60 24.95
CA ALA A 101 0.04 24.72 24.93
C ALA A 101 0.50 26.13 24.52
N LEU A 102 -0.23 26.77 23.59
CA LEU A 102 -0.03 28.17 23.19
C LEU A 102 -0.62 29.21 24.16
N GLY A 103 -1.28 28.79 25.24
CA GLY A 103 -1.94 29.70 26.19
C GLY A 103 -3.18 30.40 25.63
N ARG A 104 -3.76 29.90 24.54
CA ARG A 104 -4.93 30.46 23.85
C ARG A 104 -6.25 29.81 24.28
N VAL A 105 -6.19 28.62 24.87
CA VAL A 105 -7.34 27.82 25.34
C VAL A 105 -7.14 27.46 26.81
N GLU A 106 -8.21 27.44 27.60
CA GLU A 106 -8.17 27.11 29.03
C GLU A 106 -8.17 25.58 29.26
N ALA A 107 -7.51 25.10 30.32
CA ALA A 107 -7.47 23.66 30.66
C ALA A 107 -8.86 23.01 30.72
N ALA A 108 -9.86 23.74 31.26
CA ALA A 108 -11.23 23.25 31.36
C ALA A 108 -11.89 22.97 30.00
N VAL A 109 -11.44 23.61 28.91
CA VAL A 109 -11.91 23.33 27.55
C VAL A 109 -11.27 22.05 27.02
N VAL A 110 -9.98 21.82 27.31
CA VAL A 110 -9.25 20.59 26.97
C VAL A 110 -9.88 19.39 27.68
N GLU A 111 -10.13 19.51 28.98
CA GLU A 111 -10.73 18.44 29.80
C GLU A 111 -12.13 18.06 29.32
N ARG A 112 -12.94 19.02 28.87
CA ARG A 112 -14.25 18.75 28.27
C ARG A 112 -14.17 18.05 26.92
N SER A 113 -13.05 18.19 26.23
CA SER A 113 -12.81 17.61 24.91
C SER A 113 -12.17 16.22 25.00
N LEU A 114 -11.58 15.86 26.15
CA LEU A 114 -11.03 14.54 26.38
C LEU A 114 -12.06 13.46 26.03
N PRO A 115 -11.68 12.45 25.23
CA PRO A 115 -12.50 11.27 25.06
C PRO A 115 -12.77 10.69 26.45
N THR A 116 -14.03 10.64 26.87
CA THR A 116 -14.37 9.79 28.01
C THR A 116 -13.93 8.39 27.62
N ALA A 117 -13.01 7.79 28.39
CA ALA A 117 -12.70 6.38 28.23
C ALA A 117 -14.04 5.66 28.10
N ALA A 118 -14.29 5.04 26.95
CA ALA A 118 -15.44 4.17 26.84
C ALA A 118 -15.39 3.28 28.09
N PRO A 119 -16.46 3.17 28.89
CA PRO A 119 -16.46 2.16 29.92
C PRO A 119 -16.04 0.88 29.23
N VAL A 120 -14.97 0.25 29.72
CA VAL A 120 -14.65 -1.13 29.36
C VAL A 120 -15.96 -1.85 29.59
N ASP A 121 -16.65 -2.17 28.51
CA ASP A 121 -17.91 -2.87 28.60
C ASP A 121 -17.53 -4.16 29.34
N PRO A 122 -18.07 -4.42 30.56
CA PRO A 122 -17.84 -5.70 31.17
C PRO A 122 -18.43 -6.68 30.16
N ARG A 123 -17.55 -7.48 29.53
CA ARG A 123 -17.87 -8.57 28.59
C ARG A 123 -19.34 -8.94 28.74
N PRO A 124 -20.20 -8.85 27.71
CA PRO A 124 -21.59 -9.26 27.87
C PRO A 124 -21.55 -10.65 28.50
N ALA A 125 -22.10 -10.76 29.71
CA ALA A 125 -22.18 -12.01 30.40
C ALA A 125 -22.82 -12.98 29.41
N THR A 126 -22.14 -14.11 29.16
CA THR A 126 -22.70 -15.20 28.37
C THR A 126 -24.17 -15.37 28.79
N PRO A 127 -25.14 -15.29 27.87
CA PRO A 127 -26.54 -15.44 28.24
C PRO A 127 -26.68 -16.80 28.94
N PRO A 128 -27.43 -16.89 30.05
CA PRO A 128 -27.65 -18.17 30.69
C PRO A 128 -28.27 -19.14 29.67
N PRO A 129 -27.91 -20.44 29.71
CA PRO A 129 -28.50 -21.40 28.79
C PRO A 129 -30.03 -21.36 28.91
N PRO A 130 -30.77 -21.51 27.80
CA PRO A 130 -32.22 -21.48 27.84
C PRO A 130 -32.74 -22.59 28.77
N PRO A 131 -33.85 -22.36 29.49
CA PRO A 131 -34.41 -23.38 30.37
C PRO A 131 -34.75 -24.64 29.55
N PRO A 132 -34.58 -25.84 30.14
CA PRO A 132 -34.91 -27.08 29.44
C PRO A 132 -36.38 -27.05 29.01
N ARG A 133 -36.63 -27.39 27.74
CA ARG A 133 -37.99 -27.49 27.21
C ARG A 133 -38.78 -28.52 28.05
N PRO A 134 -40.04 -28.22 28.41
CA PRO A 134 -40.89 -29.21 29.04
C PRO A 134 -41.10 -30.41 28.10
N PRO A 135 -41.18 -31.64 28.62
CA PRO A 135 -41.42 -32.82 27.80
C PRO A 135 -42.77 -32.68 27.09
N THR A 136 -42.77 -32.82 25.77
CA THR A 136 -43.99 -32.97 24.98
C THR A 136 -44.77 -34.21 25.45
N PRO A 137 -46.06 -34.10 25.81
CA PRO A 137 -46.87 -35.26 26.16
C PRO A 137 -47.06 -36.15 24.93
N ARG A 138 -46.74 -37.43 25.09
CA ARG A 138 -46.96 -38.47 24.09
C ARG A 138 -48.49 -38.69 23.97
N PRO A 139 -49.10 -38.68 22.77
CA PRO A 139 -50.53 -38.97 22.64
C PRO A 139 -50.82 -40.44 22.99
N SER A 140 -51.90 -40.65 23.76
CA SER A 140 -52.50 -41.94 24.08
C SER A 140 -53.17 -42.58 22.85
N PRO A 141 -53.30 -43.92 22.79
CA PRO A 141 -53.72 -44.64 21.59
C PRO A 141 -55.24 -44.64 21.41
N GLU A 142 -55.70 -44.55 20.16
CA GLU A 142 -57.09 -44.86 19.76
C GLU A 142 -57.21 -46.34 19.29
N PRO A 143 -58.42 -46.94 19.38
CA PRO A 143 -58.60 -48.38 19.56
C PRO A 143 -58.82 -49.19 18.28
N ASP A 144 -58.56 -50.49 18.39
CA ASP A 144 -58.81 -51.57 17.41
C ASP A 144 -60.23 -51.62 16.85
N PRO A 145 -60.39 -52.15 15.63
CA PRO A 145 -61.47 -53.07 15.29
C PRO A 145 -60.93 -54.50 15.11
N GLY A 146 -61.58 -55.46 15.78
CA GLY A 146 -61.19 -56.88 15.83
C GLY A 146 -61.59 -57.74 14.60
N PRO A 147 -61.96 -59.03 14.79
CA PRO A 147 -61.09 -60.12 14.34
C PRO A 147 -61.68 -61.04 13.25
N GLY A 148 -60.77 -61.74 12.57
CA GLY A 148 -60.97 -63.01 11.86
C GLY A 148 -59.72 -63.33 11.01
N THR A 149 -59.29 -64.54 10.67
CA THR A 149 -59.55 -65.94 11.07
C THR A 149 -58.46 -66.76 10.33
N VAL A 150 -57.63 -67.53 11.06
CA VAL A 150 -56.98 -68.83 10.73
C VAL A 150 -56.36 -69.09 9.33
N GLY A 151 -55.11 -69.59 9.30
CA GLY A 151 -54.62 -70.37 8.15
C GLY A 151 -53.14 -70.77 8.11
N SER A 152 -52.78 -71.81 8.87
CA SER A 152 -51.78 -72.88 8.61
C SER A 152 -50.31 -72.63 8.23
N ALA A 153 -49.49 -73.49 8.83
CA ALA A 153 -48.05 -73.62 8.74
C ALA A 153 -47.58 -74.43 7.52
N GLU A 154 -46.33 -74.20 7.11
CA GLU A 154 -45.46 -75.25 6.57
C GLU A 154 -43.98 -74.93 6.87
N ALA A 155 -43.20 -75.99 7.08
CA ALA A 155 -41.88 -75.98 7.70
C ALA A 155 -40.75 -76.32 6.69
N VAL A 156 -39.50 -76.29 7.22
CA VAL A 156 -38.27 -77.00 6.77
C VAL A 156 -37.30 -76.18 5.86
N PRO A 157 -35.94 -76.31 5.95
CA PRO A 157 -35.04 -76.70 7.05
C PRO A 157 -33.84 -75.74 7.31
N THR A 158 -33.18 -76.02 8.43
CA THR A 158 -31.82 -75.66 8.85
C THR A 158 -30.70 -76.34 8.05
N ALA A 159 -29.57 -75.64 7.87
CA ALA A 159 -28.20 -76.01 8.31
C ALA A 159 -27.12 -75.60 7.29
N PHE A 160 -26.14 -74.80 7.72
CA PHE A 160 -24.72 -75.16 7.74
C PHE A 160 -23.90 -74.09 8.48
N ASP A 161 -23.22 -74.53 9.55
CA ASP A 161 -22.18 -73.81 10.29
C ASP A 161 -20.97 -73.48 9.40
N ARG A 162 -20.37 -72.29 9.61
CA ARG A 162 -18.95 -72.20 10.01
C ARG A 162 -18.52 -70.77 10.35
N GLU A 163 -17.76 -70.69 11.44
CA GLU A 163 -17.02 -69.53 11.92
C GLU A 163 -16.04 -68.98 10.86
N ARG A 164 -15.85 -67.65 10.81
CA ARG A 164 -14.62 -66.93 11.23
C ARG A 164 -14.43 -65.59 10.50
N SER A 165 -13.88 -64.66 11.28
CA SER A 165 -12.99 -63.55 10.91
C SER A 165 -13.56 -62.32 10.19
N VAL A 166 -13.51 -61.22 10.96
CA VAL A 166 -13.49 -59.81 10.54
C VAL A 166 -12.34 -59.57 9.53
N PRO A 167 -12.55 -58.87 8.40
CA PRO A 167 -11.44 -58.41 7.59
C PRO A 167 -10.86 -57.10 8.16
N ALA A 168 -9.54 -57.11 8.36
CA ALA A 168 -8.73 -55.96 8.72
C ALA A 168 -8.61 -54.97 7.54
N SER A 169 -8.45 -53.69 7.86
CA SER A 169 -8.17 -52.60 6.94
C SER A 169 -6.93 -52.88 6.05
N PRO A 170 -6.93 -52.45 4.78
CA PRO A 170 -5.77 -52.62 3.92
C PRO A 170 -4.60 -51.73 4.36
N PRO A 171 -3.33 -52.19 4.17
CA PRO A 171 -2.15 -51.38 4.47
C PRO A 171 -1.95 -50.27 3.42
N PRO A 172 -1.21 -49.20 3.75
CA PRO A 172 -0.95 -48.09 2.84
C PRO A 172 -0.13 -48.56 1.63
N VAL A 173 -0.55 -48.09 0.44
CA VAL A 173 0.15 -48.33 -0.83
C VAL A 173 1.46 -47.54 -0.83
N PRO A 174 2.61 -48.15 -1.18
CA PRO A 174 3.86 -47.42 -1.30
C PRO A 174 3.85 -46.51 -2.54
N SER A 175 4.16 -45.24 -2.35
CA SER A 175 4.34 -44.26 -3.41
C SER A 175 5.39 -44.73 -4.43
N PRO A 176 5.18 -44.53 -5.75
CA PRO A 176 6.18 -44.90 -6.75
C PRO A 176 7.45 -44.04 -6.58
N PRO A 177 8.64 -44.57 -6.89
CA PRO A 177 9.89 -43.84 -6.72
C PRO A 177 9.94 -42.63 -7.66
N VAL A 178 10.16 -41.44 -7.08
CA VAL A 178 10.50 -40.22 -7.81
C VAL A 178 11.76 -40.49 -8.62
N ARG A 179 11.61 -40.64 -9.94
CA ARG A 179 12.74 -40.69 -10.87
C ARG A 179 13.38 -39.30 -10.87
N ARG A 180 14.51 -39.14 -10.19
CA ARG A 180 15.46 -38.04 -10.40
C ARG A 180 15.73 -37.91 -11.90
N ARG A 181 15.17 -36.87 -12.52
CA ARG A 181 15.44 -36.54 -13.92
C ARG A 181 16.88 -36.00 -13.98
N LYS A 182 17.81 -36.87 -14.38
CA LYS A 182 19.18 -36.46 -14.75
C LYS A 182 19.08 -35.29 -15.75
N ARG A 183 19.66 -34.14 -15.39
CA ARG A 183 20.01 -33.06 -16.33
C ARG A 183 20.75 -33.70 -17.50
N ARG A 184 20.09 -33.77 -18.66
CA ARG A 184 20.75 -33.96 -19.94
C ARG A 184 20.99 -32.56 -20.50
N SER A 185 22.24 -32.17 -20.43
CA SER A 185 22.84 -31.09 -21.20
C SER A 185 22.40 -31.20 -22.67
N VAL A 186 21.69 -30.18 -23.14
CA VAL A 186 21.60 -29.88 -24.57
C VAL A 186 22.50 -28.68 -24.80
N VAL A 187 23.73 -28.99 -25.19
CA VAL A 187 24.61 -28.09 -25.95
C VAL A 187 24.06 -28.03 -27.37
N LEU A 188 23.87 -26.82 -27.90
CA LEU A 188 23.84 -26.35 -29.31
C LEU A 188 23.03 -25.02 -29.29
N LEU A 189 23.50 -23.85 -29.72
CA LEU A 189 24.53 -23.55 -30.71
C LEU A 189 25.09 -22.14 -30.45
N ALA A 190 26.37 -22.07 -30.06
CA ALA A 190 27.16 -20.85 -30.05
C ALA A 190 27.79 -20.68 -31.43
N VAL A 191 27.28 -19.78 -32.27
CA VAL A 191 28.05 -19.10 -33.33
C VAL A 191 27.37 -17.78 -33.63
N SER A 192 27.80 -16.68 -32.99
CA SER A 192 27.97 -15.35 -33.61
C SER A 192 28.11 -14.22 -32.58
N PHE A 193 29.12 -14.26 -31.72
CA PHE A 193 29.58 -13.02 -31.04
C PHE A 193 31.08 -13.04 -30.71
N ALA A 194 31.88 -13.72 -31.55
CA ALA A 194 33.34 -13.72 -31.46
C ALA A 194 34.01 -12.78 -32.50
N VAL A 195 33.23 -11.92 -33.18
CA VAL A 195 33.76 -11.00 -34.20
C VAL A 195 33.65 -9.52 -33.78
N VAL A 196 32.91 -9.19 -32.71
CA VAL A 196 32.76 -7.78 -32.26
C VAL A 196 33.73 -7.41 -31.12
N LEU A 197 34.20 -8.39 -30.33
CA LEU A 197 35.26 -8.20 -29.32
C LEU A 197 36.67 -8.04 -29.91
N GLY A 198 36.85 -8.21 -31.22
CA GLY A 198 38.13 -8.02 -31.93
C GLY A 198 38.34 -6.63 -32.53
N LEU A 199 37.33 -5.75 -32.52
CA LEU A 199 37.39 -4.44 -33.20
C LEU A 199 37.28 -3.22 -32.27
N VAL A 200 36.87 -3.39 -31.00
CA VAL A 200 36.84 -2.30 -30.01
C VAL A 200 38.11 -2.24 -29.16
N GLY A 201 38.88 -3.33 -29.09
CA GLY A 201 40.17 -3.39 -28.38
C GLY A 201 41.37 -2.77 -29.11
N GLY A 202 41.20 -2.32 -30.36
CA GLY A 202 42.29 -1.83 -31.22
C GLY A 202 42.38 -0.30 -31.39
N ILE A 203 41.39 0.46 -30.90
CA ILE A 203 41.31 1.91 -31.14
C ILE A 203 41.48 2.73 -29.83
N GLY A 204 41.25 2.12 -28.67
CA GLY A 204 41.38 2.79 -27.36
C GLY A 204 42.80 2.85 -26.77
N LEU A 205 43.80 2.19 -27.38
CA LEU A 205 45.16 2.10 -26.83
C LEU A 205 46.20 2.96 -27.57
N ALA A 206 45.78 3.79 -28.54
CA ALA A 206 46.67 4.62 -29.35
C ALA A 206 46.54 6.14 -29.11
N LEU A 207 45.70 6.59 -28.18
CA LEU A 207 45.53 8.02 -27.86
C LEU A 207 45.83 8.36 -26.39
N TRP A 208 46.56 7.49 -25.70
CA TRP A 208 47.07 7.73 -24.37
C TRP A 208 48.56 7.39 -24.32
N LEU A 209 49.40 8.19 -24.98
CA LEU A 209 50.84 8.36 -24.74
C LEU A 209 51.45 9.32 -25.79
N GLU A 210 51.30 10.65 -25.61
CA GLU A 210 52.30 11.63 -26.06
C GLU A 210 52.16 13.01 -25.38
N ARG A 211 52.85 13.06 -24.24
CA ARG A 211 53.58 14.15 -23.57
C ARG A 211 53.67 15.59 -24.16
N ASP A 212 53.48 16.51 -23.21
CA ASP A 212 54.35 17.63 -22.76
C ASP A 212 54.51 18.97 -23.52
N THR A 213 54.11 20.02 -22.77
CA THR A 213 54.79 21.32 -22.51
C THR A 213 54.89 22.38 -23.62
N THR A 214 54.34 23.59 -23.37
CA THR A 214 55.09 24.81 -22.95
C THR A 214 54.20 26.08 -22.96
N THR A 215 54.62 27.01 -22.10
CA THR A 215 54.11 28.34 -21.72
C THR A 215 54.18 29.41 -22.81
N ASN A 216 53.20 30.33 -22.91
CA ASN A 216 53.34 31.77 -22.61
C ASN A 216 52.20 32.67 -23.16
N ALA A 217 52.02 33.76 -22.41
CA ALA A 217 51.11 34.90 -22.52
C ALA A 217 50.91 35.54 -23.91
N ASN A 218 49.69 36.08 -24.13
CA ASN A 218 49.44 37.52 -24.30
C ASN A 218 47.92 37.80 -24.42
N ASP A 219 47.44 38.71 -23.57
CA ASP A 219 46.21 39.51 -23.75
C ASP A 219 46.50 40.63 -24.79
N PRO A 220 45.49 41.15 -25.52
CA PRO A 220 44.78 42.32 -24.97
C PRO A 220 43.27 42.42 -25.27
N GLU A 221 42.64 43.29 -24.48
CA GLU A 221 41.27 43.78 -24.45
C GLU A 221 40.65 44.14 -25.82
N ASP A 222 39.35 43.85 -26.00
CA ASP A 222 38.34 44.84 -26.42
C ASP A 222 36.90 44.36 -26.12
N THR A 223 36.04 45.28 -25.67
CA THR A 223 34.70 45.05 -25.10
C THR A 223 33.56 45.13 -26.17
N PRO A 224 32.26 44.98 -25.80
CA PRO A 224 31.39 43.87 -26.15
C PRO A 224 30.42 44.15 -27.31
N THR A 225 29.90 43.11 -27.97
CA THR A 225 28.70 43.28 -28.82
C THR A 225 27.78 42.07 -28.75
N ALA A 226 26.69 42.30 -28.02
CA ALA A 226 25.32 41.85 -28.25
C ALA A 226 25.01 40.34 -28.39
N SER A 227 24.19 39.91 -27.42
CA SER A 227 23.12 38.91 -27.51
C SER A 227 23.55 37.47 -27.76
N ASP A 228 23.93 36.81 -26.68
CA ASP A 228 23.80 35.36 -26.53
C ASP A 228 22.76 35.12 -25.42
N PRO A 229 21.64 34.40 -25.67
CA PRO A 229 20.76 34.00 -24.59
C PRO A 229 21.46 32.87 -23.84
N THR A 230 22.14 33.22 -22.75
CA THR A 230 22.41 32.26 -21.68
C THR A 230 21.07 31.81 -21.08
N THR A 231 20.48 30.76 -21.66
CA THR A 231 19.70 29.82 -20.84
C THR A 231 20.71 29.06 -20.00
N ASP A 232 21.03 29.67 -18.86
CA ASP A 232 21.56 29.00 -17.70
C ASP A 232 20.69 27.76 -17.46
N SER A 233 21.28 26.58 -17.65
CA SER A 233 20.68 25.31 -17.29
C SER A 233 20.67 25.22 -15.77
N THR A 234 19.79 25.99 -15.14
CA THR A 234 19.43 25.76 -13.75
C THR A 234 18.78 24.37 -13.75
N LYS A 235 19.52 23.34 -13.28
CA LYS A 235 18.90 22.05 -12.95
C LYS A 235 17.69 22.36 -12.10
N GLU A 236 16.50 22.10 -12.63
CA GLU A 236 15.25 22.25 -11.93
C GLU A 236 15.36 21.41 -10.64
N ARG A 237 15.54 22.10 -9.51
CA ARG A 237 15.66 21.44 -8.21
C ARG A 237 14.24 21.20 -7.74
N LEU A 238 13.75 19.99 -8.00
CA LEU A 238 12.45 19.55 -7.49
C LEU A 238 12.48 19.57 -5.97
N THR A 239 11.33 19.75 -5.35
CA THR A 239 11.14 19.50 -3.91
C THR A 239 10.27 18.26 -3.68
N ALA A 240 9.39 17.98 -4.63
CA ALA A 240 8.53 16.80 -4.70
C ALA A 240 8.26 16.48 -6.17
N VAL A 241 7.76 15.28 -6.46
CA VAL A 241 7.24 14.95 -7.79
C VAL A 241 5.97 15.78 -8.01
N PRO A 242 5.82 16.52 -9.12
CA PRO A 242 4.60 17.27 -9.41
C PRO A 242 3.34 16.39 -9.38
N ASP A 243 2.20 16.94 -8.95
CA ASP A 243 0.93 16.19 -8.88
C ASP A 243 0.48 15.67 -10.26
N GLY A 244 0.84 16.36 -11.35
CA GLY A 244 0.58 15.93 -12.73
C GLY A 244 1.57 14.92 -13.30
N ASP A 245 2.65 14.59 -12.58
CA ASP A 245 3.66 13.63 -13.05
C ASP A 245 3.31 12.20 -12.57
N ILE A 246 3.34 11.24 -13.49
CA ILE A 246 3.21 9.80 -13.25
C ILE A 246 4.61 9.18 -13.27
N LEU A 247 4.93 8.33 -12.30
CA LEU A 247 6.15 7.53 -12.34
C LEU A 247 5.94 6.27 -13.16
N VAL A 248 6.89 5.99 -14.03
CA VAL A 248 6.88 4.85 -14.94
C VAL A 248 8.20 4.11 -14.81
N ALA A 249 8.10 2.81 -14.52
CA ALA A 249 9.24 1.90 -14.61
C ALA A 249 9.18 1.14 -15.93
N TYR A 250 10.30 1.07 -16.65
CA TYR A 250 10.40 0.30 -17.89
C TYR A 250 10.81 -1.13 -17.59
N ILE A 251 10.34 -2.08 -18.41
CA ILE A 251 10.70 -3.49 -18.36
C ILE A 251 11.74 -3.77 -19.47
N GLY A 252 12.83 -4.47 -19.15
CA GLY A 252 13.86 -4.85 -20.13
C GLY A 252 15.30 -4.77 -19.63
N ASP A 253 16.23 -4.34 -20.49
CA ASP A 253 17.66 -4.29 -20.17
C ASP A 253 18.11 -2.94 -19.55
N ASP A 254 17.26 -1.90 -19.61
CA ASP A 254 17.53 -0.54 -19.11
C ASP A 254 16.41 -0.09 -18.14
N GLU A 255 16.05 -0.99 -17.22
CA GLU A 255 15.00 -0.77 -16.23
C GLU A 255 15.42 0.36 -15.30
N ARG A 256 14.58 1.38 -15.30
CA ARG A 256 14.80 2.66 -14.62
C ARG A 256 13.43 3.28 -14.38
N ILE A 257 13.40 4.28 -13.53
CA ILE A 257 12.19 5.03 -13.23
C ILE A 257 12.32 6.42 -13.85
N ASP A 258 11.36 6.74 -14.71
CA ASP A 258 11.18 8.07 -15.27
C ASP A 258 9.86 8.67 -14.75
N ARG A 259 9.77 9.99 -14.71
CA ARG A 259 8.51 10.71 -14.48
C ARG A 259 8.00 11.25 -15.81
N VAL A 260 6.71 11.09 -16.04
CA VAL A 260 6.01 11.45 -17.27
C VAL A 260 4.87 12.39 -16.91
N ASP A 261 4.81 13.53 -17.57
CA ASP A 261 3.69 14.47 -17.42
C ASP A 261 2.41 13.85 -18.00
N ALA A 262 1.38 13.68 -17.17
CA ALA A 262 0.09 13.11 -17.54
C ALA A 262 -0.62 13.85 -18.69
N ASP A 263 -0.35 15.15 -18.87
CA ASP A 263 -0.93 15.99 -19.92
C ASP A 263 -0.05 16.04 -21.20
N GLY A 264 1.06 15.28 -21.23
CA GLY A 264 1.93 15.17 -22.40
C GLY A 264 3.07 16.19 -22.50
N GLY A 265 3.49 16.76 -21.37
CA GLY A 265 4.58 17.74 -21.27
C GLY A 265 6.01 17.17 -21.30
N GLY A 266 6.19 15.86 -21.41
CA GLY A 266 7.48 15.20 -21.63
C GLY A 266 7.90 14.20 -20.54
N VAL A 267 9.06 13.59 -20.76
CA VAL A 267 9.63 12.58 -19.86
C VAL A 267 10.93 13.08 -19.24
N LYS A 268 11.05 12.94 -17.93
CA LYS A 268 12.27 13.29 -17.19
C LYS A 268 12.75 12.08 -16.42
N ARG A 269 14.05 11.81 -16.51
CA ARG A 269 14.69 10.72 -15.75
C ARG A 269 14.64 11.00 -14.26
N LEU A 270 14.24 10.01 -13.47
CA LEU A 270 14.22 10.10 -12.01
C LEU A 270 15.35 9.27 -11.37
N THR A 271 15.55 8.03 -11.81
CA THR A 271 16.65 7.18 -11.35
C THR A 271 17.68 6.93 -12.44
N LYS A 272 18.85 6.38 -12.08
CA LYS A 272 19.95 6.17 -13.04
C LYS A 272 19.86 4.84 -13.77
N GLY A 273 19.19 3.84 -13.19
CA GLY A 273 19.23 2.46 -13.67
C GLY A 273 20.65 1.88 -13.73
N PRO A 274 20.80 0.70 -14.34
CA PRO A 274 19.71 -0.23 -14.70
C PRO A 274 19.18 -0.98 -13.47
N GLN A 275 18.11 -1.76 -13.65
CA GLN A 275 17.49 -2.61 -12.63
C GLN A 275 16.80 -1.85 -11.50
N ASP A 276 16.25 -0.66 -11.77
CA ASP A 276 15.35 0.01 -10.83
C ASP A 276 13.90 -0.32 -11.21
N HIS A 277 13.15 -0.96 -10.32
CA HIS A 277 11.81 -1.47 -10.61
C HIS A 277 10.80 -1.18 -9.51
N LEU A 278 9.52 -1.41 -9.85
CA LEU A 278 8.40 -1.44 -8.91
C LEU A 278 8.40 -0.25 -7.95
N PRO A 279 8.43 0.99 -8.47
CA PRO A 279 8.43 2.17 -7.62
C PRO A 279 7.12 2.25 -6.83
N SER A 280 7.15 3.00 -5.74
CA SER A 280 6.00 3.65 -5.11
C SER A 280 6.44 5.01 -4.60
N ILE A 281 5.49 5.92 -4.39
CA ILE A 281 5.76 7.30 -4.01
C ILE A 281 5.10 7.61 -2.67
N SER A 282 5.78 8.35 -1.81
CA SER A 282 5.21 8.82 -0.53
C SER A 282 4.02 9.76 -0.77
N PRO A 283 3.06 9.86 0.18
CA PRO A 283 1.89 10.73 0.03
C PRO A 283 2.25 12.21 -0.17
N ASP A 284 3.35 12.67 0.43
CA ASP A 284 3.88 14.03 0.27
C ASP A 284 4.71 14.21 -1.02
N ARG A 285 4.91 13.12 -1.79
CA ARG A 285 5.63 13.06 -3.06
C ARG A 285 7.10 13.47 -2.99
N THR A 286 7.69 13.50 -1.80
CA THR A 286 9.11 13.87 -1.60
C THR A 286 10.06 12.68 -1.66
N GLN A 287 9.53 11.47 -1.49
CA GLN A 287 10.29 10.23 -1.47
C GLN A 287 9.72 9.19 -2.44
N VAL A 288 10.61 8.41 -3.04
CA VAL A 288 10.24 7.28 -3.92
C VAL A 288 10.93 6.03 -3.41
N ALA A 289 10.15 5.05 -2.99
CA ALA A 289 10.62 3.71 -2.66
C ALA A 289 10.67 2.87 -3.93
N TYR A 290 11.72 2.10 -4.15
CA TYR A 290 11.83 1.23 -5.32
C TYR A 290 12.77 0.06 -5.04
N LEU A 291 12.70 -0.96 -5.87
CA LEU A 291 13.51 -2.16 -5.72
C LEU A 291 14.65 -2.17 -6.74
N VAL A 292 15.84 -2.56 -6.28
CA VAL A 292 17.01 -2.79 -7.13
C VAL A 292 17.43 -4.24 -7.11
N GLY A 293 17.60 -4.84 -8.29
CA GLY A 293 18.14 -6.20 -8.42
C GLY A 293 17.62 -6.95 -9.64
N ALA A 294 18.44 -7.84 -10.18
CA ALA A 294 18.08 -8.64 -11.35
C ALA A 294 16.87 -9.55 -11.07
N ALA A 295 16.11 -9.87 -12.11
CA ALA A 295 15.02 -10.84 -12.01
C ALA A 295 15.54 -12.20 -11.49
N GLY A 296 14.89 -12.72 -10.45
CA GLY A 296 15.26 -13.99 -9.80
C GLY A 296 16.43 -13.90 -8.82
N GLU A 297 16.99 -12.71 -8.60
CA GLU A 297 17.97 -12.43 -7.55
C GLU A 297 17.32 -11.63 -6.41
N PRO A 298 17.86 -11.70 -5.18
CA PRO A 298 17.42 -10.87 -4.08
C PRO A 298 17.43 -9.38 -4.43
N ARG A 299 16.37 -8.68 -4.02
CA ARG A 299 16.19 -7.25 -4.29
C ARG A 299 16.45 -6.42 -3.06
N ILE A 300 16.99 -5.24 -3.29
CA ILE A 300 17.30 -4.24 -2.26
C ILE A 300 16.25 -3.14 -2.33
N LEU A 301 15.65 -2.81 -1.19
CA LEU A 301 14.74 -1.68 -1.09
C LEU A 301 15.54 -0.37 -0.98
N MET A 302 15.37 0.49 -1.98
CA MET A 302 15.99 1.79 -2.07
C MET A 302 14.98 2.90 -1.78
N MET A 303 15.47 3.99 -1.21
CA MET A 303 14.74 5.23 -1.00
C MET A 303 15.41 6.37 -1.77
N LEU A 304 14.72 6.97 -2.73
CA LEU A 304 15.15 8.17 -3.44
C LEU A 304 14.55 9.41 -2.77
N ASP A 305 15.40 10.35 -2.37
CA ASP A 305 15.00 11.71 -2.04
C ASP A 305 14.87 12.53 -3.34
N VAL A 306 13.66 13.02 -3.62
CA VAL A 306 13.34 13.70 -4.88
C VAL A 306 14.08 15.04 -5.01
N ALA A 307 14.36 15.71 -3.88
CA ALA A 307 14.94 17.05 -3.89
C ALA A 307 16.45 17.05 -4.17
N THR A 308 17.14 16.01 -3.74
CA THR A 308 18.58 15.81 -3.90
C THR A 308 18.89 14.90 -5.08
N GLY A 309 17.95 14.03 -5.46
CA GLY A 309 18.17 12.95 -6.42
C GLY A 309 19.11 11.86 -5.91
N GLN A 310 19.28 11.75 -4.59
CA GLN A 310 20.11 10.74 -3.95
C GLN A 310 19.27 9.56 -3.51
N SER A 311 19.78 8.35 -3.76
CA SER A 311 19.18 7.11 -3.31
C SER A 311 20.02 6.43 -2.24
N GLU A 312 19.35 5.88 -1.24
CA GLU A 312 19.97 5.15 -0.13
C GLU A 312 19.23 3.83 0.12
N GLU A 313 19.93 2.82 0.65
CA GLU A 313 19.28 1.56 1.04
C GLU A 313 18.43 1.81 2.31
N VAL A 314 17.20 1.29 2.34
CA VAL A 314 16.35 1.39 3.54
C VAL A 314 16.85 0.48 4.66
N PHE A 315 17.46 -0.64 4.29
CA PHE A 315 18.02 -1.62 5.21
C PHE A 315 19.49 -1.86 4.91
N ASP A 316 20.25 -2.33 5.89
CA ASP A 316 21.54 -2.93 5.61
C ASP A 316 21.34 -4.27 4.85
N GLY A 317 21.52 -4.25 3.53
CA GLY A 317 21.35 -5.44 2.66
C GLY A 317 19.91 -5.69 2.21
N GLU A 318 19.52 -6.97 2.10
CA GLU A 318 18.23 -7.42 1.54
C GLU A 318 17.00 -7.09 2.44
N GLY A 319 17.25 -6.61 3.66
CA GLY A 319 16.18 -6.28 4.61
C GLY A 319 15.38 -7.51 5.09
N PRO A 320 14.11 -7.32 5.48
CA PRO A 320 13.26 -8.42 5.95
C PRO A 320 12.76 -9.33 4.82
N CYS A 321 13.03 -8.96 3.54
CA CYS A 321 12.28 -9.46 2.40
C CYS A 321 13.07 -9.43 1.08
N ALA A 322 13.88 -10.46 0.83
CA ALA A 322 14.67 -10.57 -0.41
C ALA A 322 13.81 -10.63 -1.69
N ASN A 323 12.63 -11.27 -1.61
CA ASN A 323 11.68 -11.44 -2.71
C ASN A 323 10.50 -10.45 -2.61
N SER A 324 10.76 -9.23 -2.15
CA SER A 324 9.72 -8.20 -2.06
C SER A 324 9.12 -7.91 -3.44
N VAL A 325 7.80 -7.78 -3.49
CA VAL A 325 7.09 -7.12 -4.60
C VAL A 325 6.97 -5.62 -4.30
N ARG A 326 6.16 -4.88 -5.08
CA ARG A 326 6.05 -3.42 -4.94
C ARG A 326 5.66 -3.03 -3.50
N PRO A 327 6.40 -2.12 -2.85
CA PRO A 327 6.05 -1.62 -1.51
C PRO A 327 4.88 -0.62 -1.55
N GLY A 328 4.01 -0.62 -0.53
CA GLY A 328 2.89 0.33 -0.41
C GLY A 328 3.07 1.28 0.78
N TRP A 329 2.98 2.58 0.56
CA TRP A 329 3.07 3.59 1.63
C TRP A 329 1.80 3.66 2.47
N SER A 330 1.94 3.85 3.78
CA SER A 330 0.84 4.29 4.63
C SER A 330 0.43 5.72 4.26
N LEU A 331 -0.84 6.07 4.53
CA LEU A 331 -1.43 7.37 4.17
C LEU A 331 -0.74 8.55 4.88
N ASP A 332 -0.15 8.32 6.04
CA ASP A 332 0.66 9.30 6.77
C ASP A 332 2.13 9.37 6.30
N GLY A 333 2.56 8.45 5.43
CA GLY A 333 3.94 8.33 4.95
C GLY A 333 4.93 7.80 6.00
N ALA A 334 4.46 7.33 7.16
CA ALA A 334 5.36 6.87 8.22
C ALA A 334 5.87 5.44 8.00
N TRP A 335 5.17 4.64 7.20
CA TRP A 335 5.44 3.22 7.04
C TRP A 335 5.33 2.75 5.59
N LEU A 336 6.05 1.68 5.31
CA LEU A 336 5.93 0.86 4.11
C LEU A 336 5.34 -0.50 4.49
N ALA A 337 4.33 -0.93 3.76
CA ALA A 337 3.88 -2.30 3.69
C ALA A 337 4.71 -3.04 2.64
N LEU A 338 5.40 -4.09 3.07
CA LEU A 338 6.17 -4.98 2.20
C LEU A 338 5.48 -6.33 2.13
N LEU A 339 5.23 -6.81 0.91
CA LEU A 339 4.77 -8.17 0.67
C LEU A 339 5.98 -9.00 0.23
N CYS A 340 6.31 -10.01 1.01
CA CYS A 340 7.26 -11.04 0.58
C CYS A 340 6.53 -12.09 -0.22
N ALA A 341 6.87 -12.17 -1.50
CA ALA A 341 6.42 -13.26 -2.33
C ALA A 341 7.02 -14.56 -1.80
N GLY A 342 6.15 -15.48 -1.40
CA GLY A 342 6.51 -16.86 -1.09
C GLY A 342 6.39 -17.75 -2.32
N ASP A 343 6.96 -18.95 -2.23
CA ASP A 343 6.84 -20.02 -3.22
C ASP A 343 6.55 -21.38 -2.54
N GLU A 344 6.81 -22.50 -3.23
CA GLU A 344 6.59 -23.83 -2.66
C GLU A 344 7.53 -24.17 -1.48
N ASP A 345 8.69 -23.53 -1.41
CA ASP A 345 9.77 -23.80 -0.46
C ASP A 345 9.90 -22.70 0.63
N GLU A 346 9.44 -21.48 0.35
CA GLU A 346 9.47 -20.34 1.29
C GLU A 346 8.08 -19.72 1.49
N PRO A 347 7.55 -19.65 2.73
CA PRO A 347 6.25 -19.05 2.97
C PRO A 347 6.24 -17.54 2.67
N ALA A 348 5.09 -17.04 2.21
CA ALA A 348 4.91 -15.61 2.02
C ALA A 348 4.69 -14.89 3.36
N GLY A 349 4.84 -13.57 3.35
CA GLY A 349 4.63 -12.75 4.55
C GLY A 349 4.35 -11.29 4.24
N ILE A 350 3.79 -10.61 5.24
CA ILE A 350 3.51 -9.16 5.20
C ILE A 350 4.31 -8.52 6.33
N TYR A 351 5.07 -7.49 5.99
CA TYR A 351 5.96 -6.78 6.90
C TYR A 351 5.65 -5.29 6.87
N LEU A 352 5.82 -4.66 8.03
CA LEU A 352 5.82 -3.22 8.18
C LEU A 352 7.27 -2.75 8.27
N ALA A 353 7.63 -1.75 7.48
CA ALA A 353 8.98 -1.20 7.42
C ALA A 353 8.95 0.31 7.65
N ASN A 354 9.84 0.80 8.51
CA ASN A 354 10.06 2.21 8.73
C ASN A 354 11.14 2.69 7.75
N PRO A 355 10.80 3.56 6.78
CA PRO A 355 11.74 4.00 5.76
C PRO A 355 12.85 4.93 6.28
N VAL A 356 12.70 5.52 7.47
CA VAL A 356 13.63 6.51 8.03
C VAL A 356 14.74 5.84 8.84
N ASN A 357 14.41 4.82 9.64
CA ASN A 357 15.37 4.17 10.54
C ASN A 357 15.66 2.70 10.18
N GLY A 358 15.01 2.16 9.14
CA GLY A 358 15.22 0.79 8.68
C GLY A 358 14.64 -0.28 9.62
N ALA A 359 13.81 0.08 10.60
CA ALA A 359 13.13 -0.91 11.44
C ALA A 359 12.10 -1.69 10.62
N ALA A 360 12.00 -3.00 10.86
CA ALA A 360 11.00 -3.85 10.22
C ALA A 360 10.34 -4.81 11.21
N TYR A 361 9.04 -5.03 11.03
CA TYR A 361 8.21 -5.88 11.88
C TYR A 361 7.37 -6.82 11.02
N ALA A 362 7.42 -8.12 11.31
CA ALA A 362 6.57 -9.09 10.64
C ALA A 362 5.13 -8.98 11.19
N LEU A 363 4.17 -8.64 10.33
CA LEU A 363 2.76 -8.60 10.68
C LEU A 363 2.13 -10.00 10.60
N MET A 364 2.47 -10.72 9.52
CA MET A 364 2.01 -12.08 9.23
C MET A 364 3.13 -12.83 8.51
N THR A 365 3.33 -14.09 8.88
CA THR A 365 4.22 -15.06 8.21
C THR A 365 3.43 -16.33 7.91
N ASP A 366 4.01 -17.25 7.13
CA ASP A 366 3.33 -18.51 6.77
C ASP A 366 2.03 -18.30 5.96
N MET A 367 2.05 -17.30 5.07
CA MET A 367 0.92 -16.93 4.23
C MET A 367 0.93 -17.68 2.88
N PRO A 368 -0.23 -17.85 2.22
CA PRO A 368 -0.28 -18.22 0.82
C PRO A 368 0.52 -17.25 -0.06
N PRO A 369 1.00 -17.68 -1.25
CA PRO A 369 1.76 -16.81 -2.14
C PRO A 369 1.05 -15.48 -2.45
N LEU A 370 1.79 -14.39 -2.29
CA LEU A 370 1.33 -13.02 -2.47
C LEU A 370 1.77 -12.48 -3.83
N SER A 371 1.00 -11.55 -4.39
CA SER A 371 1.34 -10.88 -5.65
C SER A 371 0.88 -9.42 -5.67
N GLY A 372 1.30 -8.68 -6.69
CA GLY A 372 0.86 -7.31 -6.91
C GLY A 372 1.46 -6.30 -5.93
N SER A 373 0.64 -5.32 -5.54
CA SER A 373 1.02 -4.22 -4.64
C SER A 373 0.01 -4.13 -3.50
N PRO A 374 0.43 -3.94 -2.24
CA PRO A 374 -0.49 -3.61 -1.17
C PRO A 374 -0.90 -2.13 -1.25
N THR A 375 -2.11 -1.82 -0.79
CA THR A 375 -2.59 -0.44 -0.63
C THR A 375 -3.20 -0.25 0.75
N TRP A 376 -3.00 0.92 1.36
CA TRP A 376 -3.62 1.28 2.63
C TRP A 376 -4.97 1.93 2.34
N VAL A 377 -6.03 1.45 2.99
CA VAL A 377 -7.40 1.95 2.81
C VAL A 377 -7.90 2.79 3.99
N ASP A 378 -7.09 2.87 5.04
CA ASP A 378 -7.17 3.76 6.18
C ASP A 378 -5.86 3.63 6.99
N GLU A 379 -5.81 4.22 8.19
CA GLU A 379 -4.65 4.21 9.10
C GLU A 379 -4.19 2.82 9.57
N ASN A 380 -5.06 1.81 9.49
CA ASN A 380 -4.85 0.51 10.14
C ASN A 380 -5.17 -0.69 9.26
N THR A 381 -5.67 -0.49 8.04
CA THR A 381 -6.09 -1.57 7.15
C THR A 381 -5.29 -1.54 5.85
N ILE A 382 -4.68 -2.68 5.52
CA ILE A 382 -4.03 -2.94 4.23
C ILE A 382 -4.92 -3.86 3.39
N VAL A 383 -5.11 -3.52 2.13
CA VAL A 383 -5.64 -4.42 1.10
C VAL A 383 -4.50 -4.96 0.24
N TYR A 384 -4.49 -6.26 -0.03
CA TYR A 384 -3.44 -6.94 -0.78
C TYR A 384 -4.02 -8.06 -1.66
N THR A 385 -3.20 -8.55 -2.59
CA THR A 385 -3.58 -9.58 -3.57
C THR A 385 -2.80 -10.88 -3.33
N GLN A 386 -3.46 -12.03 -3.46
CA GLN A 386 -2.81 -13.34 -3.53
C GLN A 386 -2.57 -13.77 -4.98
N THR A 387 -1.71 -14.75 -5.24
CA THR A 387 -1.40 -15.19 -6.62
C THR A 387 -2.58 -15.83 -7.37
N ASP A 388 -3.65 -16.20 -6.65
CA ASP A 388 -4.90 -16.69 -7.24
C ASP A 388 -5.88 -15.57 -7.62
N GLU A 389 -5.41 -14.31 -7.61
CA GLU A 389 -6.18 -13.11 -7.94
C GLU A 389 -7.39 -12.94 -7.00
N THR A 390 -7.15 -13.14 -5.70
CA THR A 390 -8.11 -12.78 -4.66
C THR A 390 -7.61 -11.58 -3.86
N LEU A 391 -8.52 -10.65 -3.55
CA LEU A 391 -8.24 -9.52 -2.68
C LEU A 391 -8.53 -9.87 -1.22
N TRP A 392 -7.68 -9.37 -0.33
CA TRP A 392 -7.76 -9.61 1.11
C TRP A 392 -7.49 -8.32 1.87
N SER A 393 -8.17 -8.14 2.99
CA SER A 393 -7.92 -7.06 3.95
C SER A 393 -7.25 -7.60 5.21
N LEU A 394 -6.25 -6.88 5.71
CA LEU A 394 -5.56 -7.12 6.97
C LEU A 394 -5.66 -5.87 7.86
N ASP A 395 -6.24 -6.02 9.05
CA ASP A 395 -6.23 -4.97 10.07
C ASP A 395 -5.05 -5.11 11.02
N ILE A 396 -4.48 -3.97 11.38
CA ILE A 396 -3.16 -3.86 11.98
C ILE A 396 -3.23 -2.99 13.22
N ASP A 397 -2.64 -3.50 14.29
CA ASP A 397 -2.39 -2.78 15.53
C ASP A 397 -1.00 -2.15 15.40
N LEU A 398 -0.94 -0.93 14.84
CA LEU A 398 0.32 -0.20 14.67
C LEU A 398 1.04 0.06 15.99
N GLY A 399 0.31 0.14 17.11
CA GLY A 399 0.91 0.31 18.44
C GLY A 399 1.70 -0.91 18.92
N ASN A 400 1.37 -2.10 18.42
CA ASN A 400 2.04 -3.36 18.78
C ASN A 400 2.69 -4.07 17.58
N TYR A 401 2.70 -3.43 16.41
CA TYR A 401 3.28 -3.95 15.16
C TYR A 401 2.83 -5.37 14.81
N ARG A 402 1.52 -5.63 14.87
CA ARG A 402 0.94 -6.96 14.61
C ARG A 402 -0.41 -6.89 13.91
N ALA A 403 -0.82 -8.00 13.32
CA ALA A 403 -2.20 -8.20 12.90
C ALA A 403 -3.17 -8.18 14.11
N GLU A 404 -4.28 -7.47 14.00
CA GLU A 404 -5.35 -7.48 15.01
C GLU A 404 -6.20 -8.75 14.95
N ARG A 405 -6.44 -9.21 13.73
CA ARG A 405 -7.27 -10.37 13.42
C ARG A 405 -6.74 -11.11 12.20
N ALA A 406 -7.31 -12.29 11.96
CA ALA A 406 -7.04 -13.02 10.74
C ALA A 406 -7.49 -12.19 9.52
N PRO A 407 -6.77 -12.25 8.38
CA PRO A 407 -7.16 -11.56 7.17
C PRO A 407 -8.53 -12.03 6.69
N SER A 408 -9.27 -11.11 6.07
CA SER A 408 -10.59 -11.39 5.51
C SER A 408 -10.53 -11.26 3.99
N GLN A 409 -11.04 -12.26 3.27
CA GLN A 409 -11.16 -12.15 1.82
C GLN A 409 -12.23 -11.12 1.47
N LEU A 410 -11.91 -10.25 0.52
CA LEU A 410 -12.84 -9.28 -0.05
C LEU A 410 -13.46 -9.87 -1.31
N THR A 411 -14.78 -9.78 -1.43
CA THR A 411 -15.52 -10.28 -2.61
C THR A 411 -16.59 -9.30 -3.04
N ILE A 412 -16.89 -9.29 -4.33
CA ILE A 412 -18.06 -8.58 -4.87
C ILE A 412 -19.29 -9.43 -4.59
N THR A 413 -20.32 -8.86 -3.94
CA THR A 413 -21.48 -9.62 -3.44
C THR A 413 -22.16 -10.46 -4.52
N ASP A 414 -22.34 -9.90 -5.72
CA ASP A 414 -23.01 -10.59 -6.83
C ASP A 414 -22.04 -11.42 -7.68
N MET A 415 -20.73 -11.36 -7.41
CA MET A 415 -19.67 -12.08 -8.13
C MET A 415 -18.59 -12.59 -7.14
N PRO A 416 -18.94 -13.52 -6.24
CA PRO A 416 -18.05 -13.94 -5.16
C PRO A 416 -16.80 -14.70 -5.63
N ASP A 417 -16.85 -15.26 -6.84
CA ASP A 417 -15.75 -16.00 -7.48
C ASP A 417 -14.98 -15.13 -8.49
N ALA A 418 -15.23 -13.81 -8.53
CA ALA A 418 -14.51 -12.90 -9.40
C ALA A 418 -13.02 -12.85 -9.04
N ARG A 419 -12.18 -12.78 -10.07
CA ARG A 419 -10.74 -12.60 -9.94
C ARG A 419 -10.41 -11.12 -9.94
N LEU A 420 -9.72 -10.68 -8.91
CA LEU A 420 -9.50 -9.29 -8.55
C LEU A 420 -8.00 -9.02 -8.37
N SER A 421 -7.51 -7.90 -8.90
CA SER A 421 -6.11 -7.52 -8.77
C SER A 421 -5.91 -6.00 -8.79
N HIS A 422 -4.65 -5.57 -8.60
CA HIS A 422 -4.21 -4.17 -8.67
C HIS A 422 -5.05 -3.20 -7.82
N PRO A 423 -5.20 -3.47 -6.50
CA PRO A 423 -5.93 -2.57 -5.63
C PRO A 423 -5.14 -1.26 -5.46
N ASP A 424 -5.82 -0.13 -5.62
CA ASP A 424 -5.29 1.21 -5.36
C ASP A 424 -6.35 2.09 -4.70
N TRP A 425 -6.06 2.57 -3.50
CA TRP A 425 -6.97 3.40 -2.72
C TRP A 425 -6.68 4.89 -2.91
N SER A 426 -7.71 5.73 -2.89
CA SER A 426 -7.57 7.19 -2.82
C SER A 426 -8.42 7.76 -1.68
N GLU A 427 -7.80 8.46 -0.73
CA GLU A 427 -8.53 9.19 0.33
C GLU A 427 -9.37 10.32 -0.26
N GLN A 428 -8.90 10.94 -1.34
CA GLN A 428 -9.60 12.04 -2.00
C GLN A 428 -10.86 11.56 -2.74
N ALA A 429 -10.76 10.42 -3.43
CA ALA A 429 -11.93 9.82 -4.09
C ALA A 429 -12.82 9.07 -3.08
N GLY A 430 -12.26 8.61 -1.96
CA GLY A 430 -12.92 7.73 -1.00
C GLY A 430 -13.26 6.36 -1.60
N LYS A 431 -12.44 5.88 -2.54
CA LYS A 431 -12.71 4.68 -3.34
C LYS A 431 -11.48 3.80 -3.52
N LEU A 432 -11.74 2.49 -3.53
CA LEU A 432 -10.80 1.47 -3.96
C LEU A 432 -10.98 1.24 -5.45
N LEU A 433 -9.92 1.39 -6.22
CA LEU A 433 -9.82 1.07 -7.64
C LEU A 433 -9.14 -0.29 -7.80
N PHE A 434 -9.63 -1.12 -8.70
CA PHE A 434 -9.09 -2.47 -8.92
C PHE A 434 -9.50 -3.01 -10.30
N VAL A 435 -8.88 -4.11 -10.71
CA VAL A 435 -9.22 -4.82 -11.95
C VAL A 435 -10.03 -6.06 -11.62
N VAL A 436 -11.12 -6.28 -12.38
CA VAL A 436 -11.85 -7.56 -12.44
C VAL A 436 -11.44 -8.28 -13.72
N HIS A 437 -10.99 -9.53 -13.60
CA HIS A 437 -10.54 -10.34 -14.73
C HIS A 437 -11.67 -11.27 -15.21
N PRO A 438 -12.29 -10.98 -16.37
CA PRO A 438 -13.31 -11.86 -16.96
C PRO A 438 -12.72 -13.17 -17.52
N ASP A 439 -11.43 -13.16 -17.85
CA ASP A 439 -10.66 -14.29 -18.38
C ASP A 439 -9.20 -14.24 -17.91
N ASP A 440 -8.36 -15.17 -18.39
CA ASP A 440 -6.94 -15.29 -18.01
C ASP A 440 -6.04 -14.23 -18.68
N THR A 441 -6.56 -13.04 -18.98
CA THR A 441 -5.80 -11.95 -19.62
C THR A 441 -5.45 -10.83 -18.64
N GLU A 442 -4.39 -10.08 -18.95
CA GLU A 442 -3.95 -8.95 -18.12
C GLU A 442 -4.92 -7.76 -18.17
N PHE A 443 -5.64 -7.60 -19.28
CA PHE A 443 -6.61 -6.53 -19.49
C PHE A 443 -7.97 -6.99 -19.00
N GLY A 444 -8.53 -6.25 -18.06
CA GLY A 444 -9.82 -6.55 -17.45
C GLY A 444 -10.78 -5.38 -17.52
N GLU A 445 -11.74 -5.42 -16.61
CA GLU A 445 -12.62 -4.31 -16.32
C GLU A 445 -12.07 -3.51 -15.14
N LEU A 446 -12.08 -2.18 -15.23
CA LEU A 446 -11.79 -1.31 -14.10
C LEU A 446 -13.03 -1.15 -13.25
N TRP A 447 -12.87 -1.33 -11.95
CA TRP A 447 -13.93 -1.22 -10.99
C TRP A 447 -13.54 -0.27 -9.87
N VAL A 448 -14.54 0.43 -9.33
CA VAL A 448 -14.42 1.21 -8.11
C VAL A 448 -15.40 0.70 -7.07
N ALA A 449 -15.00 0.73 -5.80
CA ALA A 449 -15.85 0.30 -4.68
C ALA A 449 -15.48 1.04 -3.38
N ASP A 450 -16.29 0.86 -2.35
CA ASP A 450 -15.88 1.17 -0.98
C ASP A 450 -14.81 0.16 -0.53
N LYS A 451 -14.07 0.46 0.54
CA LYS A 451 -12.91 -0.37 0.99
C LYS A 451 -13.22 -1.84 1.30
N ASN A 452 -14.47 -2.17 1.55
CA ASN A 452 -14.98 -3.52 1.80
C ASN A 452 -15.58 -4.20 0.54
N LEU A 453 -15.39 -3.60 -0.63
CA LEU A 453 -16.02 -3.96 -1.91
C LEU A 453 -17.56 -3.84 -1.93
N GLU A 454 -18.15 -3.09 -1.00
CA GLU A 454 -19.53 -2.62 -1.15
C GLU A 454 -19.61 -1.54 -2.23
N ASN A 455 -20.79 -1.43 -2.85
CA ASN A 455 -21.05 -0.47 -3.93
C ASN A 455 -20.03 -0.59 -5.08
N ALA A 456 -19.56 -1.81 -5.36
CA ALA A 456 -18.67 -2.09 -6.46
C ALA A 456 -19.36 -1.87 -7.81
N GLU A 457 -18.74 -1.07 -8.67
CA GLU A 457 -19.24 -0.75 -10.01
C GLU A 457 -18.12 -0.77 -11.05
N SER A 458 -18.43 -1.28 -12.25
CA SER A 458 -17.55 -1.23 -13.41
C SER A 458 -17.56 0.17 -14.01
N ILE A 459 -16.38 0.73 -14.24
CA ILE A 459 -16.19 2.07 -14.82
C ILE A 459 -15.55 2.01 -16.22
N GLY A 460 -15.19 0.82 -16.70
CA GLY A 460 -14.70 0.63 -18.07
C GLY A 460 -14.03 -0.72 -18.31
N GLU A 461 -13.81 -1.08 -19.58
CA GLU A 461 -13.25 -2.36 -20.02
C GLU A 461 -12.00 -2.19 -20.90
N GLY A 462 -11.12 -3.19 -20.91
CA GLY A 462 -9.94 -3.22 -21.78
C GLY A 462 -8.72 -2.50 -21.20
N TYR A 463 -8.64 -2.40 -19.87
CA TYR A 463 -7.60 -1.67 -19.16
C TYR A 463 -6.84 -2.60 -18.20
N ALA A 464 -5.59 -2.25 -17.91
CA ALA A 464 -4.74 -2.92 -16.94
C ALA A 464 -4.03 -1.89 -16.06
N HIS A 465 -3.47 -2.37 -14.95
CA HIS A 465 -2.53 -1.59 -14.13
C HIS A 465 -3.04 -0.19 -13.67
N PRO A 466 -4.28 -0.08 -13.14
CA PRO A 466 -4.87 1.21 -12.80
C PRO A 466 -4.24 1.83 -11.54
N VAL A 467 -4.12 3.16 -11.51
CA VAL A 467 -3.72 3.96 -10.34
C VAL A 467 -4.44 5.31 -10.30
N TRP A 468 -4.80 5.77 -9.10
CA TRP A 468 -5.38 7.07 -8.84
C TRP A 468 -4.36 8.20 -8.96
N SER A 469 -4.81 9.30 -9.53
CA SER A 469 -4.16 10.61 -9.35
C SER A 469 -4.15 11.04 -7.87
N PRO A 470 -3.20 11.90 -7.46
CA PRO A 470 -3.13 12.41 -6.09
C PRO A 470 -4.40 13.11 -5.60
N SER A 471 -5.14 13.72 -6.52
CA SER A 471 -6.40 14.42 -6.28
C SER A 471 -7.64 13.52 -6.34
N GLY A 472 -7.52 12.27 -6.78
CA GLY A 472 -8.63 11.33 -6.89
C GLY A 472 -9.64 11.66 -8.01
N ASP A 473 -9.32 12.61 -8.90
CA ASP A 473 -10.20 13.09 -9.98
C ASP A 473 -9.77 12.62 -11.37
N ALA A 474 -8.76 11.76 -11.43
CA ALA A 474 -8.27 11.08 -12.63
C ALA A 474 -7.64 9.73 -12.28
N VAL A 475 -7.59 8.85 -13.27
CA VAL A 475 -6.97 7.53 -13.21
C VAL A 475 -5.96 7.40 -14.35
N ALA A 476 -4.79 6.83 -14.07
CA ALA A 476 -3.87 6.32 -15.07
C ALA A 476 -3.97 4.80 -15.16
N PHE A 477 -3.80 4.24 -16.36
CA PHE A 477 -3.86 2.80 -16.62
C PHE A 477 -3.07 2.48 -17.89
N THR A 478 -2.81 1.20 -18.13
CA THR A 478 -2.36 0.73 -19.44
C THR A 478 -3.52 0.19 -20.25
N MET A 479 -3.49 0.40 -21.57
CA MET A 479 -4.51 -0.05 -22.51
C MET A 479 -3.88 -0.43 -23.85
N LYS A 480 -4.60 -1.15 -24.70
CA LYS A 480 -4.19 -1.37 -26.10
C LYS A 480 -4.71 -0.26 -26.99
N ASP A 481 -3.82 0.36 -27.76
CA ASP A 481 -4.20 1.32 -28.80
C ASP A 481 -4.80 0.63 -30.04
N ASP A 482 -5.16 1.42 -31.05
CA ASP A 482 -5.77 0.93 -32.30
C ASP A 482 -4.87 -0.06 -33.06
N ASP A 483 -3.54 -0.01 -32.85
CA ASP A 483 -2.56 -0.92 -33.45
C ASP A 483 -2.29 -2.15 -32.56
N GLY A 484 -2.95 -2.24 -31.39
CA GLY A 484 -2.83 -3.33 -30.42
C GLY A 484 -1.60 -3.22 -29.53
N VAL A 485 -0.94 -2.06 -29.50
CA VAL A 485 0.24 -1.79 -28.67
C VAL A 485 -0.22 -1.33 -27.28
N GLU A 486 0.39 -1.88 -26.23
CA GLU A 486 0.14 -1.40 -24.88
C GLU A 486 0.73 -0.01 -24.67
N VAL A 487 -0.11 0.92 -24.23
CA VAL A 487 0.23 2.33 -23.99
C VAL A 487 -0.24 2.77 -22.61
N LEU A 488 0.47 3.71 -22.01
CA LEU A 488 0.01 4.43 -20.82
C LEU A 488 -1.03 5.47 -21.24
N ALA A 489 -2.17 5.49 -20.56
CA ALA A 489 -3.23 6.46 -20.78
C ALA A 489 -3.76 7.00 -19.44
N THR A 490 -4.39 8.17 -19.50
CA THR A 490 -5.11 8.78 -18.38
C THR A 490 -6.55 9.06 -18.77
N ALA A 491 -7.46 9.00 -17.79
CA ALA A 491 -8.83 9.45 -17.97
C ALA A 491 -9.29 10.23 -16.73
N PRO A 492 -10.04 11.33 -16.89
CA PRO A 492 -10.64 12.01 -15.76
C PRO A 492 -11.72 11.12 -15.12
N TYR A 493 -11.85 11.16 -13.81
CA TYR A 493 -12.88 10.48 -13.05
C TYR A 493 -13.75 11.52 -12.34
N VAL A 494 -14.96 11.72 -12.85
CA VAL A 494 -15.82 12.84 -12.43
C VAL A 494 -17.25 12.33 -12.23
N ASN A 495 -17.84 12.62 -11.07
CA ASN A 495 -19.19 12.19 -10.70
C ASN A 495 -19.43 10.67 -10.77
N GLY A 496 -18.41 9.86 -10.47
CA GLY A 496 -18.52 8.40 -10.50
C GLY A 496 -18.32 7.78 -11.89
N GLU A 497 -18.00 8.58 -12.90
CA GLU A 497 -17.81 8.09 -14.27
C GLU A 497 -16.37 8.33 -14.74
N LEU A 498 -15.83 7.33 -15.45
CA LEU A 498 -14.56 7.45 -16.16
C LEU A 498 -14.81 8.18 -17.50
N GLY A 499 -14.11 9.27 -17.71
CA GLY A 499 -14.13 10.03 -18.95
C GLY A 499 -13.33 9.35 -20.07
N PRO A 500 -13.14 10.06 -21.20
CA PRO A 500 -12.38 9.51 -22.32
C PRO A 500 -10.90 9.31 -21.96
N ALA A 501 -10.37 8.13 -22.29
CA ALA A 501 -8.95 7.83 -22.18
C ALA A 501 -8.14 8.69 -23.17
N THR A 502 -7.01 9.19 -22.69
CA THR A 502 -6.05 9.99 -23.45
C THR A 502 -4.67 9.36 -23.31
N ASP A 503 -4.05 9.00 -24.44
CA ASP A 503 -2.69 8.50 -24.46
C ASP A 503 -1.72 9.52 -23.84
N VAL A 504 -0.92 9.07 -22.89
CA VAL A 504 0.18 9.87 -22.34
C VAL A 504 1.33 9.80 -23.33
N LYS A 505 1.66 10.92 -23.98
CA LYS A 505 2.76 11.01 -24.96
C LYS A 505 3.58 12.28 -24.74
N PRO A 506 4.93 12.22 -24.84
CA PRO A 506 5.72 11.04 -25.15
C PRO A 506 5.88 10.12 -23.93
N VAL A 507 5.88 8.82 -24.17
CA VAL A 507 6.45 7.81 -23.27
C VAL A 507 7.56 7.10 -24.08
N PRO A 508 8.80 7.01 -23.57
CA PRO A 508 9.89 6.29 -24.23
C PRO A 508 9.47 4.91 -24.72
N ASP A 509 9.99 4.54 -25.89
CA ASP A 509 9.80 3.19 -26.45
C ASP A 509 10.23 2.13 -25.42
N GLY A 510 9.35 1.16 -25.15
CA GLY A 510 9.57 0.09 -24.19
C GLY A 510 8.25 -0.36 -23.57
N GLU A 511 8.26 -1.56 -22.97
CA GLU A 511 7.13 -2.04 -22.19
C GLU A 511 7.13 -1.30 -20.84
N VAL A 512 6.01 -0.67 -20.52
CA VAL A 512 5.80 0.10 -19.29
C VAL A 512 5.28 -0.87 -18.23
N GLY A 513 5.98 -0.98 -17.11
CA GLY A 513 5.44 -1.65 -15.93
C GLY A 513 4.30 -0.87 -15.30
N ILE A 514 3.67 -1.43 -14.27
CA ILE A 514 2.52 -0.79 -13.60
C ILE A 514 2.90 0.65 -13.17
N PRO A 515 2.16 1.68 -13.62
CA PRO A 515 2.46 3.09 -13.32
C PRO A 515 2.24 3.40 -11.84
N VAL A 516 2.74 4.55 -11.40
CA VAL A 516 2.49 5.09 -10.06
C VAL A 516 2.18 6.56 -10.18
N TRP A 517 0.95 6.94 -9.87
CA TRP A 517 0.57 8.34 -9.80
C TRP A 517 0.50 8.83 -8.37
N GLY A 518 0.18 7.97 -7.40
CA GLY A 518 0.34 8.20 -5.97
C GLY A 518 -0.86 8.92 -5.36
N SER A 519 -1.71 8.18 -4.67
CA SER A 519 -2.79 8.72 -3.86
C SER A 519 -2.25 9.36 -2.58
N ARG A 520 -2.89 10.45 -2.16
CA ARG A 520 -2.72 11.01 -0.81
C ARG A 520 -3.59 10.29 0.19
#